data_AF-A0A3E3HVJ4-F1
#
_entry.id   AF-A0A3E3HVJ4-F1
#
_cell.length_a   1.000
_cell.length_b   1.000
_cell.length_c   1.000
_cell.angle_alpha   90.00
_cell.angle_beta   90.00
_cell.angle_gamma   90.00
#
_symmetry.space_group_name_H-M   'P 1'
#
loop_
_entity.id
_entity.type
_entity.pdbx_description
1 polymer ?
#
loop_
_entity_poly.entity_id
_entity_poly.type
_entity_poly.pdbx_seq_one_letter_code
_entity_poly.pdbx_strand_id
1 'polypeptide(L)'
;MQLTPNFRLMKPDGTDPVNVQDLNDNMDVLDAEVVKKLDKTGDASNVVNKFTQAGSRTNLLSGEKLSVSFGKIMKWFVDLKDVAFSGRYSDLTDRPTIPAGGIADKSKIIDNLDDIAANTQTGYMAGALAVKELNQNLAQGQIEFDVDATGKGFYRKRGADTWLPFSNALVLMDGTGSYAFGGINNGYYSNFQLDNFDYSAYSKIRITNLGTYPFEVVCGTTSYTSPGTFDISALKQTTLRIFYRGAAVNPPILLKVELIP
;
A
#
# COMPACT_ATOMS: atom_id res chain seq x y z
N MET A 1 3.63 -97.64 -10.40
CA MET A 1 3.15 -96.50 -9.58
C MET A 1 4.07 -95.29 -9.70
N GLN A 2 3.53 -94.17 -10.19
CA GLN A 2 4.22 -92.88 -10.39
C GLN A 2 3.72 -91.83 -9.37
N LEU A 3 4.48 -90.77 -9.11
CA LEU A 3 4.04 -89.66 -8.26
C LEU A 3 3.71 -88.41 -9.08
N THR A 4 2.70 -87.64 -8.66
CA THR A 4 2.44 -86.32 -9.28
C THR A 4 3.54 -85.30 -8.91
N PRO A 5 3.84 -84.34 -9.79
CA PRO A 5 4.98 -83.43 -9.60
C PRO A 5 4.80 -82.41 -8.46
N ASN A 6 3.57 -81.98 -8.18
CA ASN A 6 3.30 -80.88 -7.24
C ASN A 6 2.95 -81.37 -5.83
N PHE A 7 2.02 -82.32 -5.73
CA PHE A 7 1.52 -82.85 -4.45
C PHE A 7 2.00 -84.27 -4.16
N ARG A 8 2.84 -84.84 -5.03
CA ARG A 8 3.44 -86.18 -4.86
C ARG A 8 2.41 -87.28 -4.60
N LEU A 9 1.23 -87.15 -5.21
CA LEU A 9 0.14 -88.11 -5.08
C LEU A 9 0.47 -89.40 -5.85
N MET A 10 0.17 -90.56 -5.27
CA MET A 10 0.31 -91.87 -5.90
C MET A 10 -0.62 -92.01 -7.10
N LYS A 11 -0.05 -92.28 -8.26
CA LYS A 11 -0.77 -92.45 -9.53
C LYS A 11 -0.50 -93.87 -10.07
N PRO A 12 -1.51 -94.73 -10.20
CA PRO A 12 -1.34 -96.08 -10.75
C PRO A 12 -0.95 -96.02 -12.24
N ASP A 13 -0.10 -96.95 -12.67
CA ASP A 13 0.17 -97.18 -14.10
C ASP A 13 -0.96 -98.01 -14.73
N GLY A 14 -1.07 -98.02 -16.06
CA GLY A 14 -2.21 -98.67 -16.76
C GLY A 14 -2.37 -100.17 -16.51
N THR A 15 -1.37 -100.82 -15.92
CA THR A 15 -1.37 -102.25 -15.55
C THR A 15 -1.45 -102.49 -14.03
N ASP A 16 -1.40 -101.44 -13.22
CA ASP A 16 -1.40 -101.55 -11.76
C ASP A 16 -2.85 -101.73 -11.25
N PRO A 17 -3.12 -102.67 -10.33
CA PRO A 17 -4.42 -102.76 -9.67
C PRO A 17 -4.66 -101.52 -8.80
N VAL A 18 -5.90 -101.00 -8.80
CA VAL A 18 -6.27 -99.85 -7.99
C VAL A 18 -6.28 -100.24 -6.51
N ASN A 19 -5.44 -99.58 -5.70
CA ASN A 19 -5.40 -99.74 -4.25
C ASN A 19 -6.19 -98.62 -3.56
N VAL A 20 -7.15 -99.00 -2.70
CA VAL A 20 -7.98 -98.06 -1.94
C VAL A 20 -7.15 -97.27 -0.93
N GLN A 21 -6.10 -97.87 -0.35
CA GLN A 21 -5.24 -97.17 0.60
C GLN A 21 -4.53 -95.99 -0.06
N ASP A 22 -4.02 -96.18 -1.27
CA ASP A 22 -3.29 -95.12 -2.00
C ASP A 22 -4.20 -93.92 -2.31
N LEU A 23 -5.49 -94.17 -2.54
CA LEU A 23 -6.49 -93.13 -2.75
C LEU A 23 -6.76 -92.34 -1.46
N ASN A 24 -6.92 -93.04 -0.33
CA ASN A 24 -7.13 -92.38 0.96
C ASN A 24 -5.92 -91.50 1.33
N ASP A 25 -4.71 -92.04 1.18
CA ASP A 25 -3.48 -91.30 1.48
C ASP A 25 -3.36 -90.04 0.59
N ASN A 26 -3.73 -90.15 -0.69
CA ASN A 26 -3.75 -89.00 -1.59
C ASN A 26 -4.77 -87.94 -1.20
N MET A 27 -5.94 -88.35 -0.70
CA MET A 27 -6.99 -87.43 -0.27
C MET A 27 -6.57 -86.67 0.99
N ASP A 28 -5.90 -87.34 1.94
CA ASP A 28 -5.34 -86.69 3.13
C ASP A 28 -4.27 -85.65 2.75
N VAL A 29 -3.40 -85.97 1.79
CA VAL A 29 -2.41 -85.02 1.26
C VAL A 29 -3.07 -83.84 0.57
N LEU A 30 -4.11 -84.08 -0.23
CA LEU A 30 -4.85 -83.02 -0.92
C LEU A 30 -5.54 -82.08 0.06
N ASP A 31 -6.23 -82.60 1.08
CA ASP A 31 -6.90 -81.79 2.11
C ASP A 31 -5.89 -80.90 2.84
N ALA A 32 -4.75 -81.46 3.23
CA ALA A 32 -3.68 -80.75 3.91
C ALA A 32 -3.00 -79.67 3.04
N GLU A 33 -2.87 -79.87 1.73
CA GLU A 33 -2.16 -78.93 0.85
C GLU A 33 -3.07 -77.87 0.20
N VAL A 34 -4.32 -78.21 -0.12
CA VAL A 34 -5.27 -77.27 -0.74
C VAL A 34 -5.66 -76.16 0.23
N VAL A 35 -5.84 -76.46 1.51
CA VAL A 35 -6.15 -75.47 2.55
C VAL A 35 -5.06 -74.40 2.72
N LYS A 36 -3.83 -74.65 2.21
CA LYS A 36 -2.72 -73.68 2.23
C LYS A 36 -2.78 -72.67 1.08
N LYS A 37 -3.66 -72.86 0.08
CA LYS A 37 -3.82 -71.94 -1.05
C LYS A 37 -4.85 -70.86 -0.69
N LEU A 38 -4.66 -69.67 -1.26
CA LEU A 38 -5.64 -68.59 -1.14
C LEU A 38 -6.75 -68.80 -2.19
N ASP A 39 -7.99 -68.95 -1.74
CA ASP A 39 -9.15 -69.06 -2.62
C ASP A 39 -9.52 -67.71 -3.25
N LYS A 40 -10.22 -67.74 -4.39
CA LYS A 40 -10.69 -66.53 -5.11
C LYS A 40 -11.51 -65.59 -4.22
N THR A 41 -12.22 -66.14 -3.24
CA THR A 41 -13.06 -65.44 -2.26
C THR A 41 -12.63 -65.75 -0.83
N GLY A 42 -11.44 -66.32 -0.63
CA GLY A 42 -10.92 -66.71 0.68
C GLY A 42 -10.39 -65.51 1.48
N ASP A 43 -10.28 -65.67 2.80
CA ASP A 43 -9.66 -64.68 3.67
C ASP A 43 -8.13 -64.67 3.48
N ALA A 44 -7.57 -63.46 3.29
CA ALA A 44 -6.14 -63.23 3.12
C ALA A 44 -5.45 -62.65 4.38
N SER A 45 -6.15 -62.57 5.51
CA SER A 45 -5.67 -61.94 6.75
C SER A 45 -4.32 -62.46 7.27
N ASN A 46 -3.99 -63.73 7.03
CA ASN A 46 -2.74 -64.38 7.45
C ASN A 46 -1.74 -64.61 6.30
N VAL A 47 -1.99 -64.07 5.10
CA VAL A 47 -1.07 -64.23 3.96
C VAL A 47 0.15 -63.34 4.15
N VAL A 48 1.33 -63.96 4.25
CA VAL A 48 2.61 -63.26 4.32
C VAL A 48 3.21 -63.15 2.94
N ASN A 49 3.46 -61.92 2.48
CA ASN A 49 4.10 -61.66 1.19
C ASN A 49 5.46 -60.98 1.39
N LYS A 50 6.51 -61.50 0.75
CA LYS A 50 7.83 -60.85 0.73
C LYS A 50 7.91 -59.95 -0.51
N PHE A 51 8.10 -58.65 -0.29
CA PHE A 51 8.24 -57.66 -1.35
C PHE A 51 9.36 -56.67 -1.06
N THR A 52 9.82 -56.00 -2.11
CA THR A 52 10.81 -54.93 -2.05
C THR A 52 10.19 -53.67 -2.63
N GLN A 53 10.57 -52.50 -2.11
CA GLN A 53 10.13 -51.22 -2.65
C GLN A 53 10.47 -51.10 -4.15
N ALA A 54 9.53 -50.60 -4.95
CA ALA A 54 9.77 -50.30 -6.35
C ALA A 54 10.71 -49.08 -6.51
N GLY A 55 11.51 -49.05 -7.60
CA GLY A 55 12.42 -47.94 -7.87
C GLY A 55 11.73 -46.62 -8.23
N SER A 56 10.51 -46.67 -8.80
CA SER A 56 9.76 -45.49 -9.26
C SER A 56 8.25 -45.64 -9.07
N ARG A 57 7.54 -44.52 -9.05
CA ARG A 57 6.07 -44.49 -8.99
C ARG A 57 5.51 -44.91 -10.35
N THR A 58 4.74 -45.98 -10.37
CA THR A 58 4.07 -46.49 -11.57
C THR A 58 2.67 -46.98 -11.20
N ASN A 59 1.77 -47.02 -12.18
CA ASN A 59 0.43 -47.57 -11.98
C ASN A 59 0.48 -49.10 -11.78
N LEU A 60 -0.53 -49.61 -11.07
CA LEU A 60 -0.77 -51.04 -10.97
C LEU A 60 -1.24 -51.57 -12.33
N LEU A 61 -0.84 -52.81 -12.64
CA LEU A 61 -1.20 -53.47 -13.88
C LEU A 61 -1.93 -54.78 -13.56
N SER A 62 -3.03 -55.05 -14.25
CA SER A 62 -3.76 -56.31 -14.11
C SER A 62 -2.87 -57.50 -14.47
N GLY A 63 -2.91 -58.54 -13.64
CA GLY A 63 -2.13 -59.76 -13.84
C GLY A 63 -0.69 -59.71 -13.34
N GLU A 64 -0.24 -58.60 -12.72
CA GLU A 64 1.08 -58.54 -12.10
C GLU A 64 1.16 -59.36 -10.79
N LYS A 65 2.37 -59.74 -10.39
CA LYS A 65 2.59 -60.47 -9.12
C LYS A 65 2.21 -59.55 -7.95
N LEU A 66 1.54 -60.09 -6.94
CA LEU A 66 1.13 -59.33 -5.73
C LEU A 66 2.32 -58.62 -5.05
N SER A 67 3.49 -59.25 -5.03
CA SER A 67 4.71 -58.64 -4.48
C SER A 67 5.18 -57.40 -5.25
N VAL A 68 4.91 -57.34 -6.56
CA VAL A 68 5.19 -56.15 -7.39
C VAL A 68 4.19 -55.05 -7.07
N SER A 69 2.90 -55.37 -6.96
CA SER A 69 1.87 -54.38 -6.58
C SER A 69 2.16 -53.77 -5.20
N PHE A 70 2.52 -54.59 -4.20
CA PHE A 70 2.91 -54.08 -2.89
C PHE A 70 4.20 -53.26 -2.92
N GLY A 71 5.19 -53.63 -3.74
CA GLY A 71 6.38 -52.82 -3.96
C GLY A 71 6.07 -51.43 -4.53
N LYS A 72 5.12 -51.34 -5.48
CA LYS A 72 4.65 -50.07 -6.05
C LYS A 72 3.88 -49.24 -5.01
N ILE A 73 2.96 -49.85 -4.28
CA ILE A 73 2.18 -49.18 -3.21
C ILE A 73 3.13 -48.64 -2.13
N MET A 74 4.15 -49.42 -1.72
CA MET A 74 5.16 -48.97 -0.78
C MET A 74 5.94 -47.75 -1.30
N LYS A 75 6.26 -47.69 -2.59
CA LYS A 75 6.91 -46.50 -3.18
C LYS A 75 6.02 -45.26 -3.10
N TRP A 76 4.73 -45.40 -3.39
CA TRP A 76 3.76 -44.32 -3.23
C TRP A 76 3.69 -43.82 -1.78
N PHE A 77 3.63 -44.71 -0.78
CA PHE A 77 3.57 -44.30 0.62
C PHE A 77 4.86 -43.62 1.11
N VAL A 78 6.03 -44.13 0.72
CA VAL A 78 7.30 -43.52 1.13
C VAL A 78 7.41 -42.11 0.56
N ASP A 79 7.13 -41.94 -0.73
CA ASP A 79 7.33 -40.64 -1.37
C ASP A 79 6.23 -39.62 -1.03
N LEU A 80 5.04 -40.07 -0.62
CA LEU A 80 3.95 -39.18 -0.21
C LEU A 80 3.92 -38.94 1.30
N LYS A 81 4.77 -39.61 2.09
CA LYS A 81 4.73 -39.57 3.56
C LYS A 81 4.69 -38.14 4.09
N ASP A 82 5.64 -37.30 3.68
CA ASP A 82 5.77 -35.96 4.25
C ASP A 82 4.54 -35.10 3.88
N VAL A 83 4.18 -35.04 2.59
CA VAL A 83 3.02 -34.26 2.13
C VAL A 83 1.68 -34.78 2.67
N ALA A 84 1.52 -36.09 2.88
CA ALA A 84 0.26 -36.70 3.32
C ALA A 84 0.03 -36.60 4.84
N PHE A 85 1.10 -36.54 5.65
CA PHE A 85 0.99 -36.56 7.11
C PHE A 85 1.25 -35.22 7.78
N SER A 86 2.23 -34.41 7.35
CA SER A 86 2.43 -33.08 7.95
C SER A 86 1.54 -32.02 7.33
N GLY A 87 1.19 -32.18 6.04
CA GLY A 87 0.33 -31.25 5.31
C GLY A 87 0.86 -29.81 5.28
N ARG A 88 2.15 -29.60 5.56
CA ARG A 88 2.73 -28.27 5.64
C ARG A 88 3.02 -27.80 4.22
N TYR A 89 2.85 -26.51 4.01
CA TYR A 89 3.29 -25.89 2.77
C TYR A 89 4.78 -26.17 2.48
N SER A 90 5.61 -26.27 3.54
CA SER A 90 7.04 -26.62 3.49
C SER A 90 7.36 -27.96 2.84
N ASP A 91 6.38 -28.85 2.66
CA ASP A 91 6.60 -30.22 2.18
C ASP A 91 6.58 -30.31 0.65
N LEU A 92 6.13 -29.24 -0.03
CA LEU A 92 6.08 -29.17 -1.48
C LEU A 92 7.45 -28.77 -2.06
N THR A 93 7.87 -29.33 -3.19
CA THR A 93 9.01 -28.81 -3.98
C THR A 93 8.49 -27.98 -5.15
N ASP A 94 9.36 -27.21 -5.81
CA ASP A 94 9.03 -26.43 -7.02
C ASP A 94 7.80 -25.51 -6.89
N ARG A 95 7.64 -24.95 -5.69
CA ARG A 95 6.57 -23.99 -5.41
C ARG A 95 6.82 -22.68 -6.18
N PRO A 96 5.76 -22.02 -6.66
CA PRO A 96 5.88 -20.63 -7.09
C PRO A 96 6.56 -19.81 -5.99
N THR A 97 7.63 -19.09 -6.32
CA THR A 97 8.23 -18.15 -5.38
C THR A 97 7.19 -17.08 -5.09
N ILE A 98 6.63 -17.08 -3.88
CA ILE A 98 5.82 -15.96 -3.42
C ILE A 98 6.81 -14.78 -3.34
N PRO A 99 6.62 -13.70 -4.11
CA PRO A 99 7.48 -12.53 -3.98
C PRO A 99 7.49 -12.11 -2.52
N ALA A 100 8.66 -12.00 -1.90
CA ALA A 100 8.77 -11.48 -0.56
C ALA A 100 8.18 -10.06 -0.56
N GLY A 101 7.00 -9.89 0.06
CA GLY A 101 6.20 -8.66 -0.04
C GLY A 101 4.82 -8.83 -0.69
N GLY A 102 4.40 -10.06 -1.04
CA GLY A 102 3.02 -10.36 -1.43
C GLY A 102 2.02 -10.16 -0.29
N ILE A 103 1.56 -8.93 -0.10
CA ILE A 103 0.26 -8.52 0.49
C ILE A 103 0.08 -8.68 2.02
N ALA A 104 0.94 -9.40 2.76
CA ALA A 104 0.70 -9.65 4.20
C ALA A 104 1.55 -8.85 5.20
N ASP A 105 2.58 -8.11 4.76
CA ASP A 105 3.42 -7.34 5.67
C ASP A 105 2.84 -5.94 5.90
N LYS A 106 2.15 -5.75 7.03
CA LYS A 106 1.59 -4.43 7.42
C LYS A 106 2.62 -3.31 7.43
N SER A 107 3.91 -3.60 7.65
CA SER A 107 4.98 -2.59 7.59
C SER A 107 5.30 -2.11 6.17
N LYS A 108 4.70 -2.74 5.15
CA LYS A 108 4.81 -2.40 3.73
C LYS A 108 3.46 -2.05 3.11
N ILE A 109 2.41 -1.92 3.92
CA ILE A 109 1.13 -1.38 3.49
C ILE A 109 1.21 0.14 3.71
N ILE A 110 0.93 0.89 2.65
CA ILE A 110 0.85 2.36 2.70
C ILE A 110 -0.57 2.67 3.22
N ASP A 111 -0.70 2.94 4.51
CA ASP A 111 -1.98 3.18 5.18
C ASP A 111 -2.34 4.68 5.18
N ASN A 112 -1.35 5.58 5.09
CA ASN A 112 -1.58 7.03 5.03
C ASN A 112 -0.48 7.80 4.27
N LEU A 113 -0.57 9.13 4.25
CA LEU A 113 0.36 10.02 3.54
C LEU A 113 1.80 9.95 4.07
N ASP A 114 2.03 9.57 5.33
CA ASP A 114 3.38 9.50 5.92
C ASP A 114 4.16 8.28 5.39
N ASP A 115 3.45 7.22 4.98
CA ASP A 115 4.03 6.01 4.38
C ASP A 115 4.51 6.24 2.93
N ILE A 116 4.07 7.32 2.28
CA ILE A 116 4.48 7.70 0.90
C ILE A 116 5.95 8.15 0.85
N ALA A 117 6.52 8.61 1.97
CA ALA A 117 7.94 8.92 2.07
C ALA A 117 8.85 7.69 1.83
N ALA A 118 8.31 6.47 1.90
CA ALA A 118 9.03 5.23 1.62
C ALA A 118 9.17 4.88 0.12
N ASN A 119 8.52 5.62 -0.80
CA ASN A 119 8.57 5.36 -2.25
C ASN A 119 9.93 5.60 -2.94
N THR A 120 10.96 6.04 -2.20
CA THR A 120 12.32 6.14 -2.73
C THR A 120 13.14 4.86 -2.56
N GLN A 121 12.60 3.82 -1.91
CA GLN A 121 13.31 2.57 -1.64
C GLN A 121 12.98 1.49 -2.69
N THR A 122 14.00 0.73 -3.11
CA THR A 122 13.86 -0.39 -4.05
C THR A 122 12.88 -1.43 -3.51
N GLY A 123 11.81 -1.72 -4.27
CA GLY A 123 10.83 -2.77 -3.96
C GLY A 123 9.49 -2.29 -3.41
N TYR A 124 9.28 -0.98 -3.29
CA TYR A 124 7.99 -0.38 -2.92
C TYR A 124 7.26 0.12 -4.19
N MET A 125 5.96 -0.14 -4.31
CA MET A 125 5.13 0.33 -5.41
C MET A 125 3.99 1.20 -4.86
N ALA A 126 3.95 2.47 -5.25
CA ALA A 126 2.79 3.32 -4.97
C ALA A 126 1.53 2.71 -5.61
N GLY A 127 0.46 2.55 -4.83
CA GLY A 127 -0.84 2.19 -5.38
C GLY A 127 -1.30 3.29 -6.34
N ALA A 128 -1.46 2.97 -7.62
CA ALA A 128 -1.87 3.93 -8.66
C ALA A 128 -3.16 4.70 -8.32
N LEU A 129 -4.00 4.13 -7.45
CA LEU A 129 -5.21 4.75 -6.91
C LEU A 129 -4.93 5.88 -5.90
N ALA A 130 -3.93 5.76 -5.02
CA ALA A 130 -3.62 6.79 -4.01
C ALA A 130 -3.06 8.07 -4.66
N VAL A 131 -2.20 7.91 -5.67
CA VAL A 131 -1.71 9.04 -6.47
C VAL A 131 -2.84 9.68 -7.28
N LYS A 132 -3.74 8.87 -7.83
CA LYS A 132 -4.93 9.35 -8.54
C LYS A 132 -5.88 10.09 -7.61
N GLU A 133 -6.06 9.63 -6.37
CA GLU A 133 -6.93 10.23 -5.36
C GLU A 133 -6.35 11.54 -4.81
N LEU A 134 -5.04 11.62 -4.54
CA LEU A 134 -4.38 12.89 -4.20
C LEU A 134 -4.51 13.91 -5.34
N ASN A 135 -4.28 13.48 -6.59
CA ASN A 135 -4.46 14.31 -7.78
C ASN A 135 -5.93 14.69 -8.04
N GLN A 136 -6.89 13.84 -7.64
CA GLN A 136 -8.32 14.11 -7.73
C GLN A 136 -8.78 15.08 -6.62
N ASN A 137 -8.28 14.93 -5.40
CA ASN A 137 -8.65 15.71 -4.21
C ASN A 137 -8.09 17.14 -4.23
N LEU A 138 -6.98 17.38 -4.96
CA LEU A 138 -6.51 18.72 -5.32
C LEU A 138 -7.32 19.35 -6.50
N ALA A 139 -8.52 18.82 -6.77
CA ALA A 139 -9.55 19.33 -7.67
C ALA A 139 -9.23 19.28 -9.18
N GLN A 140 -8.94 18.09 -9.74
CA GLN A 140 -8.59 17.89 -11.18
C GLN A 140 -7.27 18.56 -11.61
N GLY A 141 -6.37 18.84 -10.68
CA GLY A 141 -5.11 19.53 -10.96
C GLY A 141 -5.29 21.02 -11.27
N GLN A 142 -6.42 21.64 -10.90
CA GLN A 142 -6.67 23.04 -11.22
C GLN A 142 -5.81 24.02 -10.43
N ILE A 143 -5.18 23.61 -9.33
CA ILE A 143 -4.35 24.48 -8.48
C ILE A 143 -2.93 23.91 -8.39
N GLU A 144 -1.94 24.78 -8.53
CA GLU A 144 -0.52 24.51 -8.32
C GLU A 144 -0.06 25.21 -7.04
N PHE A 145 0.81 24.55 -6.30
CA PHE A 145 1.45 25.06 -5.08
C PHE A 145 2.95 25.03 -5.25
N ASP A 146 3.64 26.06 -4.76
CA ASP A 146 5.09 26.14 -4.80
C ASP A 146 5.64 26.83 -3.55
N VAL A 147 6.93 26.67 -3.29
CA VAL A 147 7.66 27.39 -2.25
C VAL A 147 8.86 28.08 -2.88
N ASP A 148 9.08 29.35 -2.55
CA ASP A 148 10.29 30.03 -3.01
C ASP A 148 11.55 29.52 -2.28
N ALA A 149 12.72 29.97 -2.73
CA ALA A 149 14.00 29.63 -2.11
C ALA A 149 14.13 30.07 -0.63
N THR A 150 13.19 30.87 -0.12
CA THR A 150 13.14 31.33 1.28
C THR A 150 12.09 30.58 2.12
N GLY A 151 11.41 29.59 1.52
CA GLY A 151 10.41 28.76 2.19
C GLY A 151 9.02 29.39 2.30
N LYS A 152 8.74 30.50 1.59
CA LYS A 152 7.39 31.07 1.54
C LYS A 152 6.55 30.29 0.55
N GLY A 153 5.31 29.96 0.92
CA GLY A 153 4.41 29.24 0.03
C GLY A 153 3.56 30.15 -0.85
N PHE A 154 3.29 29.66 -2.07
CA PHE A 154 2.50 30.31 -3.09
C PHE A 154 1.52 29.31 -3.72
N TYR A 155 0.46 29.82 -4.32
CA TYR A 155 -0.49 29.04 -5.10
C TYR A 155 -0.95 29.78 -6.35
N ARG A 156 -1.41 29.04 -7.35
CA ARG A 156 -2.09 29.60 -8.52
C ARG A 156 -3.04 28.60 -9.14
N LYS A 157 -3.94 29.06 -10.01
CA LYS A 157 -4.63 28.15 -10.93
C LYS A 157 -3.60 27.60 -11.94
N ARG A 158 -3.60 26.29 -12.22
CA ARG A 158 -2.72 25.67 -13.23
C ARG A 158 -2.82 26.43 -14.55
N GLY A 159 -1.67 26.88 -15.05
CA GLY A 159 -1.57 27.67 -16.28
C GLY A 159 -1.85 29.16 -16.15
N ALA A 160 -2.09 29.69 -14.94
CA ALA A 160 -2.12 31.13 -14.71
C ALA A 160 -0.69 31.71 -14.66
N ASP A 161 -0.52 32.92 -15.18
CA ASP A 161 0.80 33.58 -15.20
C ASP A 161 1.25 34.04 -13.81
N THR A 162 0.30 34.34 -12.92
CA THR A 162 0.58 34.96 -11.61
C THR A 162 0.48 33.96 -10.46
N TRP A 163 1.51 33.91 -9.63
CA TRP A 163 1.53 33.20 -8.34
C TRP A 163 1.05 34.11 -7.20
N LEU A 164 0.13 33.60 -6.37
CA LEU A 164 -0.41 34.30 -5.21
C LEU A 164 0.25 33.75 -3.93
N PRO A 165 0.86 34.59 -3.07
CA PRO A 165 1.42 34.12 -1.81
C PRO A 165 0.32 33.73 -0.82
N PHE A 166 0.57 32.76 0.07
CA PHE A 166 -0.38 32.41 1.15
C PHE A 166 -0.54 33.51 2.21
N SER A 167 0.44 34.39 2.33
CA SER A 167 0.40 35.59 3.17
C SER A 167 0.50 36.78 2.24
N ASN A 168 -0.64 37.39 1.90
CA ASN A 168 -0.59 38.69 1.24
C ASN A 168 -0.84 39.77 2.28
N ALA A 169 0.02 40.79 2.25
CA ALA A 169 -0.26 42.02 2.96
C ALA A 169 -1.47 42.69 2.31
N LEU A 170 -2.39 43.25 3.09
CA LEU A 170 -3.42 44.12 2.56
C LEU A 170 -2.76 45.45 2.15
N VAL A 171 -2.67 45.69 0.84
CA VAL A 171 -2.20 46.96 0.29
C VAL A 171 -3.37 47.94 0.33
N LEU A 172 -3.31 48.91 1.23
CA LEU A 172 -4.31 49.98 1.34
C LEU A 172 -4.02 51.12 0.37
N MET A 173 -2.73 51.38 0.14
CA MET A 173 -2.22 52.35 -0.83
C MET A 173 -0.96 51.75 -1.46
N ASP A 174 -0.87 51.80 -2.78
CA ASP A 174 0.26 51.23 -3.54
C ASP A 174 1.34 52.27 -3.86
N GLY A 175 1.06 53.55 -3.62
CA GLY A 175 1.95 54.67 -3.86
C GLY A 175 1.97 55.20 -5.29
N THR A 176 1.09 54.72 -6.18
CA THR A 176 1.02 55.17 -7.59
C THR A 176 0.16 56.43 -7.77
N GLY A 177 -0.17 57.12 -6.67
CA GLY A 177 -0.98 58.32 -6.65
C GLY A 177 -2.44 58.04 -6.26
N SER A 178 -2.65 57.49 -5.07
CA SER A 178 -3.99 57.29 -4.52
C SER A 178 -4.62 58.64 -4.15
N TYR A 179 -5.92 58.82 -4.36
CA TYR A 179 -6.63 60.05 -4.01
C TYR A 179 -7.67 59.79 -2.93
N ALA A 180 -7.78 60.70 -1.96
CA ALA A 180 -8.87 60.70 -0.99
C ALA A 180 -9.90 61.76 -1.41
N PHE A 181 -11.10 61.33 -1.77
CA PHE A 181 -12.19 62.24 -2.17
C PHE A 181 -13.22 62.35 -1.04
N GLY A 182 -13.11 63.38 -0.19
CA GLY A 182 -14.12 63.73 0.82
C GLY A 182 -13.66 64.75 1.87
N GLY A 183 -14.45 65.81 2.12
CA GLY A 183 -14.22 66.82 3.17
C GLY A 183 -13.78 68.22 2.68
N ILE A 184 -13.92 69.26 3.51
CA ILE A 184 -13.81 70.69 3.13
C ILE A 184 -12.43 71.05 2.57
N ASN A 185 -12.44 71.51 1.31
CA ASN A 185 -11.31 71.89 0.48
C ASN A 185 -10.68 73.23 0.92
N ASN A 186 -9.72 73.23 1.84
CA ASN A 186 -8.94 74.45 2.08
C ASN A 186 -7.47 74.23 2.47
N GLY A 187 -6.88 73.08 2.11
CA GLY A 187 -5.49 72.79 2.46
C GLY A 187 -4.73 72.03 1.38
N TYR A 188 -3.42 72.27 1.34
CA TYR A 188 -2.43 71.57 0.52
C TYR A 188 -2.14 70.16 1.10
N TYR A 189 -3.19 69.38 1.37
CA TYR A 189 -3.10 68.04 1.96
C TYR A 189 -4.27 67.14 1.55
N SER A 190 -4.06 65.82 1.66
CA SER A 190 -5.06 64.78 1.47
C SER A 190 -5.23 63.99 2.76
N ASN A 191 -6.48 63.69 3.12
CA ASN A 191 -6.83 62.96 4.34
C ASN A 191 -7.74 61.77 4.00
N PHE A 192 -7.27 60.57 4.29
CA PHE A 192 -8.03 59.32 4.23
C PHE A 192 -8.29 58.85 5.66
N GLN A 193 -9.53 58.51 6.01
CA GLN A 193 -9.88 58.08 7.36
C GLN A 193 -10.92 56.97 7.33
N LEU A 194 -10.67 55.93 8.11
CA LEU A 194 -11.59 54.84 8.41
C LEU A 194 -11.76 54.78 9.93
N ASP A 195 -12.95 55.08 10.44
CA ASP A 195 -13.16 55.21 11.89
C ASP A 195 -13.25 53.89 12.64
N ASN A 196 -13.55 52.79 11.94
CA ASN A 196 -13.88 51.50 12.52
C ASN A 196 -13.13 50.33 11.83
N PHE A 197 -11.85 50.55 11.52
CA PHE A 197 -11.01 49.59 10.82
C PHE A 197 -10.63 48.42 11.76
N ASP A 198 -10.84 47.19 11.32
CA ASP A 198 -10.49 45.99 12.08
C ASP A 198 -9.07 45.54 11.76
N TYR A 199 -8.18 45.69 12.74
CA TYR A 199 -6.77 45.28 12.65
C TYR A 199 -6.54 43.82 13.05
N SER A 200 -7.57 43.06 13.46
CA SER A 200 -7.40 41.74 14.11
C SER A 200 -6.68 40.68 13.27
N ALA A 201 -6.63 40.85 11.95
CA ALA A 201 -5.93 39.96 11.03
C ALA A 201 -4.48 40.39 10.71
N TYR A 202 -3.98 41.47 11.33
CA TYR A 202 -2.69 42.08 11.00
C TYR A 202 -1.84 42.37 12.24
N SER A 203 -0.57 41.97 12.20
CA SER A 203 0.40 42.25 13.26
C SER A 203 1.28 43.47 12.97
N LYS A 204 1.44 43.88 11.71
CA LYS A 204 2.32 45.00 11.33
C LYS A 204 1.72 45.92 10.28
N ILE A 205 2.10 47.19 10.33
CA ILE A 205 1.87 48.17 9.25
C ILE A 205 3.21 48.58 8.67
N ARG A 206 3.35 48.52 7.35
CA ARG A 206 4.51 49.05 6.63
C ARG A 206 4.12 50.32 5.88
N ILE A 207 4.90 51.37 6.09
CA ILE A 207 4.72 52.68 5.47
C ILE A 207 5.97 53.03 4.70
N THR A 208 5.81 53.31 3.40
CA THR A 208 6.86 53.83 2.52
C THR A 208 6.41 55.17 1.96
N ASN A 209 7.21 56.22 2.15
CA ASN A 209 6.97 57.50 1.49
C ASN A 209 7.66 57.50 0.12
N LEU A 210 6.89 57.66 -0.94
CA LEU A 210 7.36 57.68 -2.31
C LEU A 210 7.39 59.12 -2.89
N GLY A 211 6.89 60.09 -2.14
CA GLY A 211 7.02 61.51 -2.45
C GLY A 211 8.02 62.23 -1.54
N THR A 212 8.06 63.55 -1.67
CA THR A 212 8.97 64.45 -0.93
C THR A 212 8.28 65.21 0.20
N TYR A 213 6.96 65.07 0.33
CA TYR A 213 6.17 65.80 1.31
C TYR A 213 6.01 65.01 2.61
N PRO A 214 5.85 65.70 3.74
CA PRO A 214 5.61 65.05 5.02
C PRO A 214 4.23 64.39 5.06
N PHE A 215 4.13 63.36 5.90
CA PHE A 215 2.92 62.59 6.11
C PHE A 215 2.72 62.24 7.58
N GLU A 216 1.50 61.81 7.89
CA GLU A 216 1.15 61.21 9.17
C GLU A 216 0.23 60.01 8.92
N VAL A 217 0.58 58.84 9.44
CA VAL A 217 -0.31 57.68 9.49
C VAL A 217 -0.67 57.43 10.95
N VAL A 218 -1.95 57.39 11.27
CA VAL A 218 -2.46 57.17 12.62
C VAL A 218 -3.19 55.84 12.67
N CYS A 219 -2.79 54.97 13.59
CA CYS A 219 -3.47 53.71 13.90
C CYS A 219 -3.91 53.75 15.36
N GLY A 220 -5.23 53.83 15.60
CA GLY A 220 -5.79 54.08 16.92
C GLY A 220 -5.32 55.41 17.50
N THR A 221 -4.52 55.36 18.57
CA THR A 221 -3.93 56.54 19.23
C THR A 221 -2.47 56.79 18.83
N THR A 222 -1.87 55.91 18.04
CA THR A 222 -0.44 55.98 17.68
C THR A 222 -0.27 56.67 16.34
N SER A 223 0.68 57.60 16.25
CA SER A 223 1.00 58.36 15.04
C SER A 223 2.40 58.02 14.51
N TYR A 224 2.51 57.83 13.21
CA TYR A 224 3.72 57.49 12.48
C TYR A 224 4.01 58.56 11.42
N THR A 225 5.09 59.31 11.61
CA THR A 225 5.51 60.43 10.73
C THR A 225 6.82 60.13 9.99
N SER A 226 7.25 58.87 9.97
CA SER A 226 8.48 58.43 9.31
C SER A 226 8.26 57.05 8.68
N PRO A 227 8.87 56.75 7.52
CA PRO A 227 8.75 55.44 6.88
C PRO A 227 9.27 54.33 7.80
N GLY A 228 8.68 53.14 7.71
CA GLY A 228 9.07 52.03 8.56
C GLY A 228 8.06 50.89 8.55
N THR A 229 8.39 49.82 9.28
CA THR A 229 7.44 48.75 9.62
C THR A 229 7.22 48.79 11.13
N PHE A 230 5.98 48.93 11.54
CA PHE A 230 5.59 49.13 12.94
C PHE A 230 4.66 48.02 13.40
N ASP A 231 4.79 47.64 14.66
CA ASP A 231 3.91 46.66 15.31
C ASP A 231 2.56 47.32 15.61
N ILE A 232 1.48 46.65 15.18
CA ILE A 232 0.10 47.03 15.43
C ILE A 232 -0.73 45.85 15.98
N SER A 233 -0.07 44.76 16.39
CA SER A 233 -0.71 43.52 16.84
C SER A 233 -1.65 43.69 18.05
N ALA A 234 -1.43 44.75 18.84
CA ALA A 234 -2.29 45.11 19.97
C ALA A 234 -3.59 45.81 19.55
N LEU A 235 -3.68 46.32 18.31
CA LEU A 235 -4.86 47.03 17.83
C LEU A 235 -5.97 46.04 17.48
N LYS A 236 -7.21 46.41 17.82
CA LYS A 236 -8.44 45.68 17.47
C LYS A 236 -9.23 46.48 16.46
N GLN A 237 -10.47 46.82 16.75
CA GLN A 237 -11.24 47.71 15.90
C GLN A 237 -11.04 49.16 16.33
N THR A 238 -10.44 50.00 15.48
CA THR A 238 -10.15 51.40 15.80
C THR A 238 -9.88 52.24 14.54
N THR A 239 -9.57 53.52 14.69
CA THR A 239 -9.34 54.44 13.58
C THR A 239 -8.06 54.09 12.81
N LEU A 240 -8.12 54.15 11.48
CA LEU A 240 -6.98 54.30 10.59
C LEU A 240 -7.10 55.66 9.90
N ARG A 241 -6.10 56.53 10.05
CA ARG A 241 -6.06 57.80 9.32
C ARG A 241 -4.73 57.96 8.61
N ILE A 242 -4.77 58.46 7.39
CA ILE A 242 -3.60 58.76 6.59
C ILE A 242 -3.73 60.20 6.11
N PHE A 243 -2.74 61.00 6.46
CA PHE A 243 -2.61 62.39 6.10
C PHE A 243 -1.33 62.58 5.30
N TYR A 244 -1.43 63.26 4.15
CA TYR A 244 -0.30 63.50 3.26
C TYR A 244 -0.31 64.95 2.77
N ARG A 245 0.79 65.68 2.91
CA ARG A 245 0.92 67.05 2.38
C ARG A 245 1.33 67.06 0.91
N GLY A 246 1.09 68.15 0.21
CA GLY A 246 1.55 68.32 -1.17
C GLY A 246 1.62 69.78 -1.60
N ALA A 247 1.84 70.01 -2.90
CA ALA A 247 1.90 71.36 -3.48
C ALA A 247 0.63 71.79 -4.23
N ALA A 248 -0.41 70.95 -4.23
CA ALA A 248 -1.71 71.25 -4.82
C ALA A 248 -2.83 70.99 -3.80
N VAL A 249 -4.03 71.48 -4.11
CA VAL A 249 -5.26 71.11 -3.38
C VAL A 249 -5.54 69.63 -3.63
N ASN A 250 -5.79 68.86 -2.57
CA ASN A 250 -6.00 67.41 -2.61
C ASN A 250 -4.89 66.66 -3.39
N PRO A 251 -3.62 66.79 -2.96
CA PRO A 251 -2.49 66.18 -3.64
C PRO A 251 -2.62 64.65 -3.65
N PRO A 252 -2.13 63.95 -4.69
CA PRO A 252 -2.07 62.50 -4.68
C PRO A 252 -1.28 62.02 -3.45
N ILE A 253 -1.82 61.03 -2.75
CA ILE A 253 -1.15 60.35 -1.65
C ILE A 253 -0.08 59.46 -2.26
N LEU A 254 1.17 59.89 -2.13
CA LEU A 254 2.36 59.16 -2.60
C LEU A 254 2.95 58.33 -1.46
N LEU A 255 2.09 57.58 -0.77
CA LEU A 255 2.49 56.61 0.25
C LEU A 255 2.12 55.21 -0.22
N LYS A 256 3.01 54.25 0.04
CA LYS A 256 2.68 52.83 0.03
C LYS A 256 2.41 52.39 1.46
N VAL A 257 1.19 51.91 1.74
CA VAL A 257 0.75 51.46 3.06
C VAL A 257 0.25 50.01 2.97
N GLU A 258 0.92 49.12 3.68
CA GLU A 258 0.66 47.68 3.66
C GLU A 258 0.39 47.18 5.08
N LEU A 259 -0.67 46.39 5.28
CA LEU A 259 -0.94 45.70 6.53
C LEU A 259 -0.54 44.23 6.41
N ILE A 260 0.30 43.75 7.31
CA ILE A 260 0.92 42.42 7.24
C ILE A 260 0.32 41.56 8.35
N PRO A 261 -0.15 40.32 8.04
CA PRO A 261 -0.58 39.35 9.04
C PRO A 261 0.42 39.14 10.17
#